data_AF-A0A3N1TTA9-F1
#
_entry.id   AF-A0A3N1TTA9-F1
#
_cell.length_a   1.000
_cell.length_b   1.000
_cell.length_c   1.000
_cell.angle_alpha   90.00
_cell.angle_beta   90.00
_cell.angle_gamma   90.00
#
_symmetry.space_group_name_H-M   'P 1'
#
loop_
_entity.id
_entity.type
_entity.pdbx_description
1 polymer ?
#
loop_
_entity_poly.entity_id
_entity_poly.type
_entity_poly.pdbx_seq_one_letter_code
_entity_poly.pdbx_strand_id
1 'polypeptide(L)'
;MLSGEEVDRIADRFRLWLGASEEVDEPGFSRSVAYSELIENAGNLDPRTYLRTESGPGGAADLSAMLADFERRNRETSELGAELAQIAGAQDQLARDGVRCQNLPLKDVVSGGSTVGGRPVRLLAGPSGSLVRAQDDVEAGGVPVVMPKDISDIGFIVDGIKCISEQQAERLDRFRLNRGDIVVARRGDLGRCAVVGDEQRGWVCGTGCFVISPPGIVDSHYLVAFLRSPGAREWLDTHSTGSMALRTVSLEVLGMLPVALPDLDTQRSIGEAMASFDAYGESLPGVPPALGRIGRRFDSCPVACHE
;
A
#
# COMPACT_ATOMS: atom_id res chain seq x y z
N MET A 1 43.95 13.88 -11.42
CA MET A 1 45.01 14.90 -11.44
C MET A 1 46.01 14.48 -12.50
N LEU A 2 46.44 15.41 -13.35
CA LEU A 2 47.43 15.14 -14.40
C LEU A 2 48.79 14.82 -13.76
N SER A 3 49.53 13.88 -14.35
CA SER A 3 50.90 13.53 -13.97
C SER A 3 51.89 14.62 -14.39
N GLY A 4 53.09 14.63 -13.78
CA GLY A 4 54.13 15.61 -14.11
C GLY A 4 54.54 15.58 -15.58
N GLU A 5 54.67 14.38 -16.16
CA GLU A 5 55.00 14.20 -17.58
C GLU A 5 53.89 14.73 -18.51
N GLU A 6 52.62 14.58 -18.13
CA GLU A 6 51.50 15.13 -18.90
C GLU A 6 51.47 16.66 -18.86
N VAL A 7 51.79 17.25 -17.70
CA VAL A 7 51.87 18.72 -17.55
C VAL A 7 53.02 19.28 -18.39
N ASP A 8 54.18 18.65 -18.37
CA ASP A 8 55.34 19.07 -19.18
C ASP A 8 55.03 18.95 -20.67
N ARG A 9 54.40 17.83 -21.09
CA ARG A 9 53.98 17.65 -22.49
C ARG A 9 52.98 18.71 -22.94
N ILE A 10 52.00 19.07 -22.11
CA ILE A 10 51.04 20.14 -22.43
C ILE A 10 51.76 21.50 -22.54
N ALA A 11 52.66 21.80 -21.60
CA ALA A 11 53.37 23.06 -21.56
C ALA A 11 54.31 23.23 -22.77
N ASP A 12 55.02 22.17 -23.16
CA ASP A 12 55.90 22.18 -24.34
C ASP A 12 55.11 22.40 -25.62
N ARG A 13 53.93 21.79 -25.74
CA ARG A 13 53.05 21.94 -26.89
C ARG A 13 52.46 23.35 -26.99
N PHE A 14 52.10 23.95 -25.85
CA PHE A 14 51.69 25.35 -25.82
C PHE A 14 52.82 26.30 -26.23
N ARG A 15 54.05 26.07 -25.75
CA ARG A 15 55.22 26.91 -26.13
C ARG A 15 55.55 26.78 -27.62
N LEU A 16 55.42 25.57 -28.18
CA LEU A 16 55.59 25.34 -29.62
C LEU A 16 54.54 26.09 -30.44
N TRP A 17 53.27 26.06 -30.03
CA TRP A 17 52.21 26.83 -30.68
C TRP A 17 52.46 28.34 -30.61
N LEU A 18 52.90 28.86 -29.45
CA LEU A 18 53.17 30.30 -29.26
C LEU A 18 54.30 30.83 -30.16
N GLY A 19 55.27 29.98 -30.50
CA GLY A 19 56.44 30.33 -31.31
C GLY A 19 56.31 30.03 -32.81
N ALA A 20 55.28 29.29 -33.23
CA ALA A 20 55.08 28.88 -34.61
C ALA A 20 54.14 29.85 -35.36
N SER A 21 54.36 30.03 -36.67
CA SER A 21 53.45 30.78 -37.56
C SER A 21 52.44 29.89 -38.29
N GLU A 22 52.48 28.57 -38.07
CA GLU A 22 51.58 27.57 -38.67
C GLU A 22 50.91 26.71 -37.59
N GLU A 23 49.79 26.06 -37.95
CA GLU A 23 49.05 25.16 -37.05
C GLU A 23 49.92 23.96 -36.63
N VAL A 24 50.20 23.85 -35.33
CA VAL A 24 51.07 22.80 -34.79
C VAL A 24 50.28 21.62 -34.26
N ASP A 25 48.99 21.48 -34.57
CA ASP A 25 48.04 20.56 -33.92
C ASP A 25 48.47 19.08 -33.91
N GLU A 26 48.04 18.36 -32.87
CA GLU A 26 48.32 16.93 -32.68
C GLU A 26 46.99 16.18 -32.56
N PRO A 27 46.60 15.35 -33.55
CA PRO A 27 45.33 14.62 -33.53
C PRO A 27 45.16 13.79 -32.26
N GLY A 28 44.03 13.98 -31.57
CA GLY A 28 43.72 13.28 -30.32
C GLY A 28 44.40 13.83 -29.07
N PHE A 29 45.26 14.85 -29.18
CA PHE A 29 45.97 15.44 -28.05
C PHE A 29 45.82 16.96 -27.93
N SER A 30 45.95 17.71 -29.02
CA SER A 30 45.83 19.18 -29.02
C SER A 30 45.28 19.70 -30.34
N ARG A 31 44.37 20.66 -30.28
CA ARG A 31 43.76 21.31 -31.44
C ARG A 31 43.69 22.83 -31.23
N SER A 32 44.03 23.57 -32.26
CA SER A 32 43.87 25.02 -32.35
C SER A 32 42.45 25.32 -32.86
N VAL A 33 41.83 26.35 -32.29
CA VAL A 33 40.49 26.79 -32.67
C VAL A 33 40.60 28.18 -33.28
N ALA A 34 40.10 28.35 -34.50
CA ALA A 34 40.13 29.64 -35.16
C ALA A 34 39.16 30.63 -34.50
N TYR A 35 39.46 31.93 -34.59
CA TYR A 35 38.62 32.97 -33.99
C TYR A 35 37.17 32.94 -34.51
N SER A 36 36.95 32.64 -35.79
CA SER A 36 35.60 32.50 -36.36
C SER A 36 34.81 31.36 -35.73
N GLU A 37 35.44 30.22 -35.47
CA GLU A 37 34.80 29.05 -34.83
C GLU A 37 34.45 29.34 -33.36
N LEU A 38 35.24 30.16 -32.67
CA LEU A 38 34.91 30.63 -31.32
C LEU A 38 33.65 31.51 -31.32
N ILE A 39 33.53 32.41 -32.29
CA ILE A 39 32.35 33.30 -32.42
C ILE A 39 31.10 32.50 -32.75
N GLU A 40 31.19 31.50 -33.62
CA GLU A 40 30.07 30.59 -33.92
C GLU A 40 29.56 29.85 -32.68
N ASN A 41 30.46 29.53 -31.74
CA ASN A 41 30.12 28.90 -30.47
C ASN A 41 29.90 29.90 -29.33
N ALA A 42 29.50 31.14 -29.66
CA ALA A 42 29.18 32.22 -28.73
C ALA A 42 30.33 32.59 -27.76
N GLY A 43 31.57 32.36 -28.15
CA GLY A 43 32.76 32.62 -27.34
C GLY A 43 32.98 31.62 -26.20
N ASN A 44 32.32 30.45 -26.23
CA ASN A 44 32.50 29.41 -25.22
C ASN A 44 33.94 28.87 -25.26
N LEU A 45 34.67 28.94 -24.17
CA LEU A 45 36.06 28.45 -24.08
C LEU A 45 36.16 27.05 -23.45
N ASP A 46 35.05 26.35 -23.21
CA ASP A 46 35.08 24.96 -22.75
C ASP A 46 35.69 24.05 -23.84
N PRO A 47 36.85 23.42 -23.59
CA PRO A 47 37.53 22.59 -24.57
C PRO A 47 36.68 21.42 -25.08
N ARG A 48 35.72 20.91 -24.28
CA ARG A 48 34.86 19.78 -24.67
C ARG A 48 33.99 20.11 -25.88
N THR A 49 33.65 21.37 -26.08
CA THR A 49 32.84 21.86 -27.20
C THR A 49 33.54 21.63 -28.54
N TYR A 50 34.88 21.61 -28.55
CA TYR A 50 35.70 21.58 -29.76
C TYR A 50 36.36 20.21 -30.01
N LEU A 51 36.14 19.25 -29.11
CA LEU A 51 36.63 17.88 -29.23
C LEU A 51 35.52 17.01 -29.83
N ARG A 52 35.61 16.69 -31.13
CA ARG A 52 34.73 15.69 -31.73
C ARG A 52 35.14 14.31 -31.23
N THR A 53 34.33 13.72 -30.35
CA THR A 53 34.46 12.29 -30.06
C THR A 53 33.76 11.55 -31.20
N GLU A 54 34.49 10.75 -31.98
CA GLU A 54 33.85 9.88 -32.97
C GLU A 54 32.87 8.96 -32.23
N SER A 55 31.59 9.24 -32.37
CA SER A 55 30.52 8.39 -31.85
C SER A 55 30.39 7.22 -32.80
N GLY A 56 30.89 6.05 -32.40
CA GLY A 56 30.71 4.83 -33.18
C GLY A 56 29.22 4.51 -33.41
N PRO A 57 28.88 3.63 -34.39
CA PRO A 57 27.51 3.39 -34.86
C PRO A 57 26.51 2.88 -33.81
N GLY A 58 26.97 2.53 -32.60
CA GLY A 58 26.16 1.98 -31.52
C GLY A 58 25.35 3.00 -30.71
N GLY A 59 25.70 4.29 -30.71
CA GLY A 59 25.05 5.29 -29.83
C GLY A 59 23.65 5.72 -30.26
N ALA A 60 23.38 5.78 -31.57
CA ALA A 60 22.07 6.20 -32.11
C ALA A 60 21.00 5.11 -31.99
N ALA A 61 21.40 3.84 -32.15
CA ALA A 61 20.51 2.69 -31.96
C ALA A 61 20.12 2.52 -30.48
N ASP A 62 21.05 2.77 -29.57
CA ASP A 62 20.82 2.70 -28.12
C ASP A 62 19.92 3.84 -27.62
N LEU A 63 20.12 5.07 -28.11
CA LEU A 63 19.26 6.20 -27.75
C LEU A 63 17.83 6.05 -28.27
N SER A 64 17.66 5.53 -29.50
CA SER A 64 16.33 5.24 -30.07
C SER A 64 15.59 4.17 -29.26
N ALA A 65 16.30 3.11 -28.84
CA ALA A 65 15.74 2.07 -27.98
C ALA A 65 15.38 2.60 -26.59
N MET A 66 16.21 3.46 -26.00
CA MET A 66 15.92 4.12 -24.72
C MET A 66 14.73 5.08 -24.81
N LEU A 67 14.60 5.84 -25.91
CA LEU A 67 13.45 6.72 -26.15
C LEU A 67 12.15 5.91 -26.32
N ALA A 68 12.18 4.81 -27.07
CA ALA A 68 11.02 3.92 -27.20
C ALA A 68 10.62 3.28 -25.86
N ASP A 69 11.59 2.91 -25.01
CA ASP A 69 11.31 2.41 -23.66
C ASP A 69 10.72 3.49 -22.75
N PHE A 70 11.24 4.72 -22.85
CA PHE A 70 10.71 5.87 -22.13
C PHE A 70 9.28 6.18 -22.54
N GLU A 71 8.99 6.23 -23.85
CA GLU A 71 7.63 6.46 -24.38
C GLU A 71 6.65 5.38 -23.94
N ARG A 72 7.09 4.11 -23.90
CA ARG A 72 6.29 2.99 -23.40
C ARG A 72 5.94 3.17 -21.92
N ARG A 73 6.92 3.44 -21.07
CA ARG A 73 6.70 3.68 -19.64
C ARG A 73 5.84 4.91 -19.39
N ASN A 74 5.99 5.95 -20.22
CA ASN A 74 5.17 7.15 -20.12
C ASN A 74 3.71 6.84 -20.50
N ARG A 75 3.48 5.98 -21.50
CA ARG A 75 2.13 5.51 -21.85
C ARG A 75 1.51 4.68 -20.73
N GLU A 76 2.24 3.72 -20.18
CA GLU A 76 1.79 2.91 -19.02
C GLU A 76 1.48 3.80 -17.81
N THR A 77 2.35 4.78 -17.51
CA THR A 77 2.14 5.75 -16.42
C THR A 77 0.93 6.66 -16.71
N SER A 78 0.70 6.99 -17.98
CA SER A 78 -0.45 7.79 -18.40
C SER A 78 -1.75 6.99 -18.38
N GLU A 79 -1.72 5.69 -18.66
CA GLU A 79 -2.85 4.75 -18.54
C GLU A 79 -3.20 4.53 -17.05
N LEU A 80 -2.21 4.27 -16.20
CA LEU A 80 -2.35 4.25 -14.74
C LEU A 80 -2.87 5.59 -14.19
N GLY A 81 -2.38 6.70 -14.73
CA GLY A 81 -2.86 8.04 -14.40
C GLY A 81 -4.31 8.27 -14.81
N ALA A 82 -4.73 7.72 -15.95
CA ALA A 82 -6.11 7.78 -16.42
C ALA A 82 -7.05 6.89 -15.60
N GLU A 83 -6.62 5.69 -15.20
CA GLU A 83 -7.36 4.83 -14.26
C GLU A 83 -7.50 5.51 -12.89
N LEU A 84 -6.43 6.09 -12.34
CA LEU A 84 -6.49 6.86 -11.11
C LEU A 84 -7.40 8.09 -11.24
N ALA A 85 -7.40 8.77 -12.39
CA ALA A 85 -8.31 9.88 -12.66
C ALA A 85 -9.77 9.43 -12.83
N GLN A 86 -10.02 8.22 -13.35
CA GLN A 86 -11.36 7.63 -13.38
C GLN A 86 -11.83 7.22 -11.98
N ILE A 87 -10.96 6.64 -11.16
CA ILE A 87 -11.25 6.32 -9.75
C ILE A 87 -11.52 7.61 -8.97
N ALA A 88 -10.66 8.61 -9.10
CA ALA A 88 -10.84 9.92 -8.46
C ALA A 88 -12.10 10.64 -8.98
N GLY A 89 -12.36 10.58 -10.29
CA GLY A 89 -13.57 11.11 -10.91
C GLY A 89 -14.84 10.41 -10.45
N ALA A 90 -14.80 9.08 -10.29
CA ALA A 90 -15.88 8.31 -9.69
C ALA A 90 -16.08 8.67 -8.22
N GLN A 91 -15.02 8.90 -7.45
CA GLN A 91 -15.11 9.41 -6.07
C GLN A 91 -15.72 10.81 -6.02
N ASP A 92 -15.35 11.70 -6.95
CA ASP A 92 -15.90 13.04 -7.08
C ASP A 92 -17.37 13.03 -7.52
N GLN A 93 -17.75 12.09 -8.39
CA GLN A 93 -19.12 11.94 -8.88
C GLN A 93 -20.02 11.28 -7.82
N LEU A 94 -19.50 10.31 -7.06
CA LEU A 94 -20.14 9.79 -5.85
C LEU A 94 -20.32 10.88 -4.77
N ALA A 95 -19.36 11.81 -4.65
CA ALA A 95 -19.49 12.96 -3.75
C ALA A 95 -20.55 13.98 -4.23
N ARG A 96 -20.73 14.14 -5.55
CA ARG A 96 -21.70 15.08 -6.15
C ARG A 96 -23.14 14.54 -6.20
N ASP A 97 -23.33 13.24 -6.40
CA ASP A 97 -24.65 12.61 -6.43
C ASP A 97 -25.24 12.41 -5.02
N GLY A 98 -24.45 12.70 -3.98
CA GLY A 98 -24.87 12.63 -2.59
C GLY A 98 -25.20 11.20 -2.19
N VAL A 99 -24.20 10.33 -2.15
CA VAL A 99 -24.33 8.99 -1.54
C VAL A 99 -24.95 9.18 -0.16
N ARG A 100 -26.22 8.76 -0.01
CA ARG A 100 -26.93 8.87 1.27
C ARG A 100 -26.39 7.79 2.20
N CYS A 101 -25.44 8.17 3.03
CA CYS A 101 -24.96 7.32 4.10
C CYS A 101 -25.85 7.48 5.33
N GLN A 102 -26.31 6.37 5.89
CA GLN A 102 -26.75 6.35 7.28
C GLN A 102 -25.50 6.32 8.16
N ASN A 103 -25.42 7.12 9.22
CA ASN A 103 -24.34 7.03 10.19
C ASN A 103 -24.87 6.42 11.47
N LEU A 104 -24.48 5.17 11.74
CA LEU A 104 -25.00 4.37 12.84
C LEU A 104 -23.83 3.72 13.60
N PRO A 105 -23.94 3.60 14.94
CA PRO A 105 -23.00 2.78 15.70
C PRO A 105 -22.92 1.36 15.15
N LEU A 106 -21.73 0.77 15.11
CA LEU A 106 -21.51 -0.59 14.59
C LEU A 106 -22.45 -1.63 15.23
N LYS A 107 -22.74 -1.52 16.53
CA LYS A 107 -23.68 -2.41 17.23
C LYS A 107 -25.10 -2.34 16.64
N ASP A 108 -25.52 -1.16 16.17
CA ASP A 108 -26.84 -0.92 15.59
C ASP A 108 -26.86 -1.36 14.12
N VAL A 109 -25.76 -1.15 13.38
CA VAL A 109 -25.56 -1.71 12.04
C VAL A 109 -25.67 -3.24 12.06
N VAL A 110 -25.04 -3.88 13.04
CA VAL A 110 -25.12 -5.33 13.23
C VAL A 110 -26.54 -5.72 13.67
N SER A 111 -27.17 -5.00 14.60
CA SER A 111 -28.50 -5.38 15.12
C SER A 111 -29.68 -5.07 14.18
N GLY A 112 -29.48 -4.20 13.19
CA GLY A 112 -30.55 -3.64 12.36
C GLY A 112 -31.03 -4.49 11.18
N GLY A 113 -30.47 -5.69 10.97
CA GLY A 113 -30.77 -6.50 9.78
C GLY A 113 -31.12 -7.95 10.07
N SER A 114 -31.77 -8.58 9.08
CA SER A 114 -32.10 -10.01 9.12
C SER A 114 -30.89 -10.89 8.83
N THR A 115 -30.94 -12.13 9.33
CA THR A 115 -29.93 -13.18 9.08
C THR A 115 -29.77 -13.45 7.58
N VAL A 116 -28.53 -13.58 7.09
CA VAL A 116 -28.24 -14.03 5.72
C VAL A 116 -28.15 -15.54 5.70
N GLY A 117 -28.99 -16.21 4.90
CA GLY A 117 -28.87 -17.66 4.69
C GLY A 117 -28.91 -18.48 5.99
N GLY A 118 -29.64 -18.03 7.02
CA GLY A 118 -29.74 -18.70 8.31
C GLY A 118 -28.53 -18.50 9.25
N ARG A 119 -27.56 -17.66 8.89
CA ARG A 119 -26.39 -17.34 9.74
C ARG A 119 -26.77 -16.35 10.85
N PRO A 120 -26.37 -16.60 12.11
CA PRO A 120 -26.60 -15.66 13.20
C PRO A 120 -25.80 -14.37 12.98
N VAL A 121 -26.45 -13.25 13.23
CA VAL A 121 -25.85 -11.92 13.22
C VAL A 121 -25.23 -11.67 14.60
N ARG A 122 -23.94 -11.32 14.65
CA ARG A 122 -23.13 -11.41 15.88
C ARG A 122 -22.09 -10.31 15.94
N LEU A 123 -21.87 -9.78 17.14
CA LEU A 123 -20.70 -8.97 17.49
C LEU A 123 -20.13 -9.55 18.79
N LEU A 124 -19.04 -10.29 18.71
CA LEU A 124 -18.52 -11.09 19.82
C LEU A 124 -17.03 -10.87 20.04
N ALA A 125 -16.61 -10.83 21.30
CA ALA A 125 -15.21 -10.97 21.65
C ALA A 125 -14.82 -12.44 21.69
N GLY A 126 -13.65 -12.77 21.12
CA GLY A 126 -13.08 -14.11 21.17
C GLY A 126 -12.90 -14.62 22.62
N PRO A 127 -12.68 -15.94 22.77
CA PRO A 127 -12.58 -16.59 24.07
C PRO A 127 -11.47 -15.98 24.93
N SER A 128 -11.67 -16.01 26.25
CA SER A 128 -10.62 -15.71 27.22
C SER A 128 -9.44 -16.67 27.02
N GLY A 129 -8.21 -16.17 27.21
CA GLY A 129 -6.97 -16.97 27.00
C GLY A 129 -6.85 -18.22 27.86
N SER A 130 -7.68 -18.37 28.89
CA SER A 130 -7.79 -19.59 29.70
C SER A 130 -8.44 -20.77 28.96
N LEU A 131 -9.21 -20.49 27.90
CA LEU A 131 -9.95 -21.47 27.08
C LEU A 131 -9.14 -21.98 25.87
N VAL A 132 -8.07 -21.28 25.50
CA VAL A 132 -7.19 -21.64 24.37
C VAL A 132 -5.74 -21.57 24.85
N ARG A 133 -5.22 -22.65 25.45
CA ARG A 133 -3.89 -22.66 26.08
C ARG A 133 -2.83 -23.18 25.11
N ALA A 134 -1.58 -22.74 25.23
CA ALA A 134 -0.50 -23.16 24.33
C ALA A 134 -0.32 -24.70 24.25
N GLN A 135 -0.58 -25.39 25.36
CA GLN A 135 -0.57 -26.86 25.47
C GLN A 135 -1.68 -27.58 24.68
N ASP A 136 -2.68 -26.85 24.19
CA ASP A 136 -3.78 -27.38 23.39
C ASP A 136 -3.46 -27.41 21.88
N ASP A 137 -2.22 -27.03 21.51
CA ASP A 137 -1.78 -26.98 20.12
C ASP A 137 -1.53 -28.39 19.56
N VAL A 138 -2.05 -28.66 18.37
CA VAL A 138 -1.99 -29.97 17.71
C VAL A 138 -1.32 -29.80 16.34
N GLU A 139 -0.25 -30.53 16.07
CA GLU A 139 0.56 -30.34 14.86
C GLU A 139 -0.10 -30.83 13.56
N ALA A 140 -1.02 -31.81 13.60
CA ALA A 140 -1.62 -32.38 12.40
C ALA A 140 -3.15 -32.57 12.52
N GLY A 141 -3.89 -32.03 11.54
CA GLY A 141 -5.34 -32.23 11.38
C GLY A 141 -6.23 -31.49 12.39
N GLY A 142 -5.69 -30.51 13.11
CA GLY A 142 -6.45 -29.66 14.03
C GLY A 142 -7.23 -28.54 13.31
N VAL A 143 -8.17 -27.92 14.03
CA VAL A 143 -8.91 -26.74 13.61
C VAL A 143 -8.07 -25.49 13.88
N PRO A 144 -7.79 -24.65 12.87
CA PRO A 144 -7.02 -23.43 13.06
C PRO A 144 -7.72 -22.43 13.99
N VAL A 145 -6.92 -21.74 14.81
CA VAL A 145 -7.36 -20.70 15.74
C VAL A 145 -6.72 -19.37 15.36
N VAL A 146 -7.55 -18.43 14.93
CA VAL A 146 -7.09 -17.11 14.46
C VAL A 146 -6.76 -16.20 15.64
N MET A 147 -5.50 -15.79 15.75
CA MET A 147 -5.03 -14.78 16.69
C MET A 147 -4.70 -13.46 15.96
N PRO A 148 -4.51 -12.33 16.67
CA PRO A 148 -4.22 -11.04 16.02
C PRO A 148 -3.01 -11.03 15.09
N LYS A 149 -2.00 -11.87 15.38
CA LYS A 149 -0.80 -12.04 14.56
C LYS A 149 -1.07 -12.74 13.23
N ASP A 150 -2.17 -13.50 13.14
CA ASP A 150 -2.52 -14.31 11.98
C ASP A 150 -3.47 -13.54 11.03
N ILE A 151 -3.82 -12.29 11.36
CA ILE A 151 -4.58 -11.40 10.50
C ILE A 151 -3.58 -10.51 9.77
N SER A 152 -3.78 -10.31 8.47
CA SER A 152 -3.03 -9.37 7.63
C SER A 152 -3.97 -8.43 6.89
N ASP A 153 -3.42 -7.45 6.17
CA ASP A 153 -4.21 -6.56 5.32
C ASP A 153 -4.77 -7.28 4.07
N ILE A 154 -4.25 -8.45 3.71
CA ILE A 154 -4.71 -9.21 2.53
C ILE A 154 -5.51 -10.46 2.89
N GLY A 155 -5.55 -10.87 4.17
CA GLY A 155 -6.30 -12.05 4.59
C GLY A 155 -5.80 -12.65 5.89
N PHE A 156 -5.59 -13.97 5.89
CA PHE A 156 -5.11 -14.72 7.05
C PHE A 156 -3.75 -15.36 6.76
N ILE A 157 -2.83 -15.24 7.71
CA ILE A 157 -1.52 -15.89 7.68
C ILE A 157 -1.71 -17.30 8.25
N VAL A 158 -1.54 -18.31 7.39
CA VAL A 158 -1.71 -19.73 7.76
C VAL A 158 -0.40 -20.34 8.29
N ASP A 159 0.74 -19.75 7.94
CA ASP A 159 2.04 -20.25 8.36
C ASP A 159 2.22 -20.15 9.89
N GLY A 160 2.44 -21.28 10.54
CA GLY A 160 2.53 -21.36 12.01
C GLY A 160 1.26 -20.96 12.75
N ILE A 161 0.09 -21.04 12.10
CA ILE A 161 -1.19 -20.81 12.77
C ILE A 161 -1.44 -21.93 13.80
N LYS A 162 -1.88 -21.52 14.98
CA LYS A 162 -2.17 -22.47 16.06
C LYS A 162 -3.37 -23.34 15.71
N CYS A 163 -3.30 -24.63 15.97
CA CYS A 163 -4.39 -25.57 15.69
C CYS A 163 -4.84 -26.28 16.97
N ILE A 164 -6.15 -26.49 17.15
CA ILE A 164 -6.71 -27.22 18.29
C ILE A 164 -7.42 -28.49 17.82
N SER A 165 -7.63 -29.46 18.71
CA SER A 165 -8.42 -30.64 18.37
C SER A 165 -9.88 -30.29 18.04
N GLU A 166 -10.55 -31.10 17.21
CA GLU A 166 -11.97 -30.93 16.89
C GLU A 166 -12.83 -30.91 18.17
N GLN A 167 -12.52 -31.76 19.15
CA GLN A 167 -13.20 -31.79 20.45
C GLN A 167 -13.10 -30.45 21.21
N GLN A 168 -11.96 -29.76 21.11
CA GLN A 168 -11.81 -28.43 21.70
C GLN A 168 -12.54 -27.36 20.89
N ALA A 169 -12.53 -27.49 19.56
CA ALA A 169 -13.27 -26.60 18.67
C ALA A 169 -14.79 -26.71 18.90
N GLU A 170 -15.34 -27.90 19.17
CA GLU A 170 -16.73 -28.11 19.58
C GLU A 170 -17.09 -27.37 20.88
N ARG A 171 -16.18 -27.33 21.86
CA ARG A 171 -16.38 -26.55 23.09
C ARG A 171 -16.36 -25.03 22.85
N LEU A 172 -15.77 -24.62 21.73
CA LEU A 172 -15.67 -23.24 21.26
C LEU A 172 -16.59 -22.97 20.08
N ASP A 173 -17.62 -23.79 19.85
CA ASP A 173 -18.49 -23.72 18.67
C ASP A 173 -19.10 -22.34 18.45
N ARG A 174 -19.44 -21.63 19.52
CA ARG A 174 -19.93 -20.24 19.46
C ARG A 174 -18.97 -19.25 18.77
N PHE A 175 -17.68 -19.58 18.71
CA PHE A 175 -16.61 -18.81 18.08
C PHE A 175 -16.18 -19.37 16.73
N ARG A 176 -16.85 -20.41 16.23
CA ARG A 176 -16.60 -20.91 14.88
C ARG A 176 -16.97 -19.86 13.85
N LEU A 177 -16.07 -19.74 12.90
CA LEU A 177 -16.11 -18.80 11.80
C LEU A 177 -16.89 -19.41 10.64
N ASN A 178 -17.75 -18.60 10.05
CA ASN A 178 -18.50 -18.91 8.84
C ASN A 178 -18.07 -17.97 7.72
N ARG A 179 -18.21 -18.42 6.47
CA ARG A 179 -18.00 -17.59 5.30
C ARG A 179 -18.73 -16.24 5.43
N GLY A 180 -17.99 -15.16 5.19
CA GLY A 180 -18.44 -13.78 5.33
C GLY A 180 -18.42 -13.24 6.77
N ASP A 181 -17.97 -14.00 7.77
CA ASP A 181 -17.58 -13.43 9.07
C ASP A 181 -16.39 -12.49 8.88
N ILE A 182 -16.25 -11.51 9.75
CA ILE A 182 -15.10 -10.61 9.77
C ILE A 182 -14.40 -10.83 11.10
N VAL A 183 -13.10 -11.11 11.05
CA VAL A 183 -12.26 -11.20 12.24
C VAL A 183 -11.51 -9.89 12.40
N VAL A 184 -11.58 -9.26 13.57
CA VAL A 184 -10.93 -7.98 13.87
C VAL A 184 -9.96 -8.15 15.03
N ALA A 185 -8.74 -7.63 14.91
CA ALA A 185 -7.77 -7.62 16.01
C ALA A 185 -8.26 -6.70 17.14
N ARG A 186 -8.24 -7.21 18.38
CA ARG A 186 -8.59 -6.45 19.59
C ARG A 186 -7.41 -5.66 20.18
N ARG A 187 -6.18 -6.13 19.91
CA ARG A 187 -4.95 -5.66 20.53
C ARG A 187 -3.87 -5.44 19.50
N GLY A 188 -2.99 -4.48 19.77
CA GLY A 188 -1.89 -4.12 18.88
C GLY A 188 -2.36 -3.13 17.83
N ASP A 189 -2.25 -3.51 16.57
CA ASP A 189 -2.62 -2.69 15.42
C ASP A 189 -4.13 -2.67 15.22
N LEU A 190 -4.77 -1.59 15.69
CA LEU A 190 -6.22 -1.42 15.70
C LEU A 190 -6.73 -1.16 14.28
N GLY A 191 -7.80 -1.87 13.90
CA GLY A 191 -8.35 -1.82 12.53
C GLY A 191 -7.79 -2.90 11.60
N ARG A 192 -6.87 -3.74 12.07
CA ARG A 192 -6.50 -4.97 11.35
C ARG A 192 -7.66 -5.95 11.37
N CYS A 193 -8.16 -6.31 10.20
CA CYS A 193 -9.29 -7.20 10.04
C CYS A 193 -9.27 -7.91 8.69
N ALA A 194 -9.96 -9.04 8.58
CA ALA A 194 -10.08 -9.82 7.35
C ALA A 194 -11.44 -10.51 7.25
N VAL A 195 -11.92 -10.72 6.02
CA VAL A 195 -13.15 -11.48 5.73
C VAL A 195 -12.83 -12.97 5.68
N VAL A 196 -13.65 -13.78 6.34
CA VAL A 196 -13.57 -15.25 6.34
C VAL A 196 -14.09 -15.78 5.00
N GLY A 197 -13.21 -16.41 4.23
CA GLY A 197 -13.56 -17.10 2.99
C GLY A 197 -14.05 -18.53 3.20
N ASP A 198 -14.15 -19.28 2.10
CA ASP A 198 -14.54 -20.69 2.14
C ASP A 198 -13.45 -21.57 2.78
N GLU A 199 -12.17 -21.22 2.60
CA GLU A 199 -11.03 -21.94 3.17
C GLU A 199 -10.96 -21.84 4.70
N GLN A 200 -11.38 -20.70 5.25
CA GLN A 200 -11.37 -20.43 6.70
C GLN A 200 -12.68 -20.84 7.38
N ARG A 201 -13.61 -21.43 6.63
CA ARG A 201 -14.87 -21.90 7.21
C ARG A 201 -14.60 -23.00 8.24
N GLY A 202 -15.21 -22.84 9.41
CA GLY A 202 -15.07 -23.79 10.52
C GLY A 202 -13.86 -23.52 11.43
N TRP A 203 -12.97 -22.59 11.07
CA TRP A 203 -11.91 -22.12 11.96
C TRP A 203 -12.49 -21.47 13.22
N VAL A 204 -11.68 -21.30 14.25
CA VAL A 204 -12.11 -20.74 15.53
C VAL A 204 -11.50 -19.35 15.73
N CYS A 205 -12.32 -18.37 16.11
CA CYS A 205 -11.81 -17.09 16.55
C CYS A 205 -11.07 -17.24 17.88
N GLY A 206 -9.80 -16.82 17.90
CA GLY A 206 -8.91 -16.93 19.05
C GLY A 206 -9.02 -15.76 20.02
N THR A 207 -8.19 -15.85 21.06
CA THR A 207 -8.10 -14.82 22.09
C THR A 207 -7.51 -13.54 21.54
N GLY A 208 -8.12 -12.40 21.87
CA GLY A 208 -7.63 -11.10 21.40
C GLY A 208 -8.14 -10.72 20.02
N CYS A 209 -9.13 -11.43 19.49
CA CYS A 209 -9.88 -11.05 18.30
C CYS A 209 -11.34 -10.76 18.65
N PHE A 210 -12.03 -10.09 17.74
CA PHE A 210 -13.48 -9.98 17.67
C PHE A 210 -13.99 -10.70 16.43
N VAL A 211 -15.23 -11.18 16.47
CA VAL A 211 -15.97 -11.67 15.31
C VAL A 211 -17.15 -10.74 15.08
N ILE A 212 -17.28 -10.26 13.84
CA ILE A 212 -18.46 -9.56 13.35
C ILE A 212 -19.11 -10.48 12.31
N SER A 213 -20.36 -10.85 12.55
CA SER A 213 -21.21 -11.51 11.57
C SER A 213 -22.23 -10.49 11.06
N PRO A 214 -21.95 -9.75 9.95
CA PRO A 214 -22.86 -8.73 9.46
C PRO A 214 -24.20 -9.30 8.97
N PRO A 215 -25.30 -8.52 9.04
CA PRO A 215 -26.58 -8.89 8.46
C PRO A 215 -26.60 -8.70 6.94
N GLY A 216 -27.67 -9.14 6.27
CA GLY A 216 -27.74 -9.13 4.79
C GLY A 216 -27.79 -7.79 4.10
N ILE A 217 -28.01 -6.74 4.88
CA ILE A 217 -28.02 -5.36 4.43
C ILE A 217 -26.62 -4.72 4.51
N VAL A 218 -25.61 -5.48 4.96
CA VAL A 218 -24.22 -5.04 5.10
C VAL A 218 -23.31 -5.99 4.32
N ASP A 219 -22.57 -5.45 3.36
CA ASP A 219 -21.53 -6.22 2.67
C ASP A 219 -20.28 -6.38 3.55
N SER A 220 -19.74 -7.60 3.63
CA SER A 220 -18.59 -7.90 4.49
C SER A 220 -17.29 -7.24 4.01
N HIS A 221 -17.08 -7.17 2.70
CA HIS A 221 -15.87 -6.55 2.12
C HIS A 221 -15.92 -5.04 2.28
N TYR A 222 -17.10 -4.43 2.11
CA TYR A 222 -17.35 -3.04 2.45
C TYR A 222 -16.98 -2.74 3.91
N LEU A 223 -17.51 -3.53 4.85
CA LEU A 223 -17.28 -3.28 6.28
C LEU A 223 -15.80 -3.42 6.66
N VAL A 224 -15.08 -4.36 6.05
CA VAL A 224 -13.61 -4.47 6.20
C VAL A 224 -12.90 -3.24 5.65
N ALA A 225 -13.26 -2.79 4.45
CA ALA A 225 -12.71 -1.56 3.87
C ALA A 225 -12.95 -0.35 4.78
N PHE A 226 -14.16 -0.22 5.34
CA PHE A 226 -14.51 0.82 6.30
C PHE A 226 -13.65 0.74 7.57
N LEU A 227 -13.54 -0.45 8.18
CA LEU A 227 -12.75 -0.66 9.41
C LEU A 227 -11.25 -0.40 9.22
N ARG A 228 -10.73 -0.59 8.01
CA ARG A 228 -9.35 -0.30 7.63
C ARG A 228 -9.13 1.18 7.26
N SER A 229 -10.19 1.96 7.10
CA SER A 229 -10.09 3.37 6.73
C SER A 229 -9.34 4.19 7.80
N PRO A 230 -8.63 5.27 7.41
CA PRO A 230 -7.93 6.13 8.37
C PRO A 230 -8.84 6.66 9.48
N GLY A 231 -10.07 7.06 9.14
CA GLY A 231 -11.03 7.59 10.11
C GLY A 231 -11.48 6.54 11.13
N ALA A 232 -11.76 5.31 10.70
CA ALA A 232 -12.10 4.23 11.63
C ALA A 232 -10.92 3.86 12.53
N ARG A 233 -9.70 3.79 11.98
CA ARG A 233 -8.48 3.51 12.74
C ARG A 233 -8.21 4.60 13.79
N GLU A 234 -8.28 5.87 13.41
CA GLU A 234 -8.11 7.01 14.32
C GLU A 234 -9.18 7.03 15.43
N TRP A 235 -10.44 6.75 15.08
CA TRP A 235 -11.51 6.64 16.06
C TRP A 235 -11.24 5.52 17.07
N LEU A 236 -10.84 4.33 16.60
CA LEU A 236 -10.49 3.21 17.48
C LEU A 236 -9.28 3.54 18.34
N ASP A 237 -8.32 4.28 17.80
CA ASP A 237 -7.09 4.65 18.49
C ASP A 237 -7.34 5.60 19.67
N THR A 238 -8.15 6.64 19.42
CA THR A 238 -8.54 7.65 20.41
C THR A 238 -9.43 7.09 21.52
N HIS A 239 -10.18 6.02 21.24
CA HIS A 239 -11.06 5.35 22.21
C HIS A 239 -10.46 4.05 22.76
N SER A 240 -9.20 3.74 22.42
CA SER A 240 -8.47 2.59 22.95
C SER A 240 -7.94 2.86 24.36
N THR A 241 -7.66 1.78 25.08
CA THR A 241 -7.01 1.81 26.40
C THR A 241 -5.65 1.13 26.35
N GLY A 242 -4.75 1.49 27.26
CA GLY A 242 -3.39 0.93 27.34
C GLY A 242 -2.31 1.84 26.75
N SER A 243 -1.06 1.41 26.87
CA SER A 243 0.11 2.14 26.35
C SER A 243 0.25 1.98 24.83
N MET A 244 1.04 2.84 24.17
CA MET A 244 1.23 2.81 22.70
C MET A 244 1.54 1.42 22.10
N ALA A 245 2.28 0.55 22.83
CA ALA A 245 2.64 -0.79 22.37
C ALA A 245 1.60 -1.89 22.70
N LEU A 246 0.59 -1.60 23.52
CA LEU A 246 -0.39 -2.56 24.04
C LEU A 246 -1.80 -1.98 24.01
N ARG A 247 -2.12 -1.21 22.96
CA ARG A 247 -3.46 -0.66 22.77
C ARG A 247 -4.47 -1.80 22.66
N THR A 248 -5.56 -1.66 23.40
CA THR A 248 -6.66 -2.63 23.40
C THR A 248 -8.00 -1.90 23.33
N VAL A 249 -8.92 -2.50 22.57
CA VAL A 249 -10.31 -2.02 22.46
C VAL A 249 -11.23 -2.98 23.20
N SER A 250 -12.30 -2.46 23.81
CA SER A 250 -13.38 -3.27 24.40
C SER A 250 -14.45 -3.55 23.34
N LEU A 251 -15.27 -4.60 23.55
CA LEU A 251 -16.38 -4.89 22.64
C LEU A 251 -17.38 -3.71 22.56
N GLU A 252 -17.57 -3.03 23.69
CA GLU A 252 -18.43 -1.84 23.79
C GLU A 252 -17.91 -0.69 22.93
N VAL A 253 -16.61 -0.38 23.04
CA VAL A 253 -15.98 0.66 22.21
C VAL A 253 -16.08 0.28 20.74
N LEU A 254 -15.74 -0.96 20.34
CA LEU A 254 -15.90 -1.39 18.95
C LEU A 254 -17.35 -1.22 18.47
N GLY A 255 -18.33 -1.55 19.29
CA GLY A 255 -19.75 -1.40 18.98
C GLY A 255 -20.22 0.07 18.85
N MET A 256 -19.49 1.02 19.42
CA MET A 256 -19.80 2.46 19.34
C MET A 256 -19.17 3.15 18.13
N LEU A 257 -18.31 2.47 17.37
CA LEU A 257 -17.69 3.00 16.16
C LEU A 257 -18.80 3.51 15.20
N PRO A 258 -18.81 4.79 14.82
CA PRO A 258 -19.77 5.33 13.86
C PRO A 258 -19.44 4.79 12.47
N VAL A 259 -20.35 4.00 11.91
CA VAL A 259 -20.22 3.41 10.57
C VAL A 259 -21.09 4.21 9.60
N ALA A 260 -20.44 4.78 8.59
CA ALA A 260 -21.16 5.27 7.42
C ALA A 260 -21.64 4.06 6.61
N LEU A 261 -22.93 3.99 6.32
CA LEU A 261 -23.54 2.86 5.62
C LEU A 261 -24.34 3.39 4.42
N PRO A 262 -23.77 3.33 3.20
CA PRO A 262 -24.50 3.65 1.97
C PRO A 262 -25.46 2.51 1.60
N ASP A 263 -26.22 2.66 0.51
CA ASP A 263 -27.03 1.56 0.00
C ASP A 263 -26.19 0.33 -0.37
N LEU A 264 -26.81 -0.85 -0.39
CA LEU A 264 -26.12 -2.13 -0.54
C LEU A 264 -25.37 -2.25 -1.87
N ASP A 265 -25.87 -1.63 -2.94
CA ASP A 265 -25.22 -1.68 -4.25
C ASP A 265 -23.92 -0.86 -4.22
N THR A 266 -23.95 0.33 -3.64
CA THR A 266 -22.75 1.14 -3.38
C THR A 266 -21.76 0.41 -2.47
N GLN A 267 -22.25 -0.25 -1.40
CA GLN A 267 -21.39 -1.05 -0.53
C GLN A 267 -20.66 -2.14 -1.32
N ARG A 268 -21.37 -2.89 -2.17
CA ARG A 268 -20.79 -3.94 -3.01
C ARG A 268 -19.76 -3.39 -3.99
N SER A 269 -20.05 -2.28 -4.67
CA SER A 269 -19.09 -1.65 -5.58
C SER A 269 -17.79 -1.24 -4.87
N ILE A 270 -17.89 -0.67 -3.67
CA ILE A 270 -16.72 -0.32 -2.84
C ILE A 270 -15.99 -1.60 -2.38
N GLY A 271 -16.73 -2.61 -1.91
CA GLY A 271 -16.19 -3.88 -1.44
C GLY A 271 -15.44 -4.64 -2.55
N GLU A 272 -15.99 -4.69 -3.76
CA GLU A 272 -15.37 -5.31 -4.94
C GLU A 272 -14.09 -4.58 -5.36
N ALA A 273 -14.12 -3.24 -5.42
CA ALA A 273 -12.93 -2.45 -5.73
C ALA A 273 -11.81 -2.74 -4.73
N MET A 274 -12.11 -2.76 -3.43
CA MET A 274 -11.13 -3.04 -2.39
C MET A 274 -10.63 -4.49 -2.42
N ALA A 275 -11.52 -5.47 -2.65
CA ALA A 275 -11.13 -6.86 -2.80
C ALA A 275 -10.19 -7.06 -4.01
N SER A 276 -10.40 -6.32 -5.10
CA SER A 276 -9.49 -6.35 -6.25
C SER A 276 -8.09 -5.86 -5.88
N PHE A 277 -7.97 -4.76 -5.13
CA PHE A 277 -6.68 -4.25 -4.65
C PHE A 277 -5.96 -5.26 -3.74
N ASP A 278 -6.68 -5.92 -2.83
CA ASP A 278 -6.10 -6.94 -1.95
C ASP A 278 -5.55 -8.12 -2.77
N ALA A 279 -6.27 -8.58 -3.81
CA ALA A 279 -5.83 -9.64 -4.70
C ALA A 279 -4.59 -9.27 -5.54
N TYR A 280 -4.46 -8.02 -5.99
CA TYR A 280 -3.24 -7.53 -6.66
C TYR A 280 -2.04 -7.51 -5.71
N GLY A 281 -2.26 -7.20 -4.43
CA GLY A 281 -1.22 -7.23 -3.40
C GLY A 281 -0.59 -8.61 -3.19
N GLU A 282 -1.40 -9.68 -3.30
CA GLU A 282 -0.93 -11.07 -3.24
C GLU A 282 -0.08 -11.48 -4.45
N SER A 283 -0.33 -10.88 -5.63
CA SER A 283 0.36 -11.23 -6.88
C SER A 283 1.74 -10.59 -7.03
N LEU A 284 2.16 -9.69 -6.13
CA LEU A 284 3.48 -9.04 -6.19
C LEU A 284 4.52 -9.82 -5.37
N PRO A 285 5.47 -10.53 -5.99
CA PRO A 285 6.57 -11.15 -5.25
C PRO A 285 7.50 -10.06 -4.68
N GLY A 286 7.55 -9.93 -3.35
CA GLY A 286 8.66 -9.26 -2.66
C GLY A 286 8.40 -7.90 -2.02
N VAL A 287 7.15 -7.52 -1.71
CA VAL A 287 6.91 -6.35 -0.83
C VAL A 287 6.91 -6.81 0.63
N PRO A 288 7.93 -6.48 1.45
CA PRO A 288 7.87 -6.75 2.88
C PRO A 288 6.71 -5.97 3.53
N PRO A 289 6.07 -6.48 4.59
CA PRO A 289 4.89 -5.89 5.24
C PRO A 289 5.14 -4.56 6.00
N ALA A 290 6.14 -3.77 5.60
CA ALA A 290 6.65 -2.62 6.32
C ALA A 290 6.39 -1.25 5.67
N LEU A 291 5.55 -1.16 4.62
CA LEU A 291 5.18 0.13 4.00
C LEU A 291 3.89 0.75 4.58
N GLY A 292 3.66 0.57 5.89
CA GLY A 292 2.64 1.32 6.65
C GLY A 292 3.05 2.75 7.05
N ARG A 293 4.15 3.29 6.49
CA ARG A 293 4.61 4.67 6.75
C ARG A 293 5.03 5.37 5.48
N ILE A 294 4.08 5.62 4.58
CA ILE A 294 4.18 6.80 3.71
C ILE A 294 3.21 7.83 4.28
N GLY A 295 3.75 8.68 5.14
CA GLY A 295 3.06 9.89 5.57
C GLY A 295 2.76 10.74 4.36
N ARG A 296 1.50 10.77 3.95
CA ARG A 296 1.00 11.83 3.08
C ARG A 296 0.47 12.94 3.97
N ARG A 297 1.34 13.94 4.16
CA ARG A 297 0.94 15.34 4.30
C ARG A 297 -0.16 15.61 3.27
N PHE A 298 -1.40 15.71 3.73
CA PHE A 298 -2.37 16.57 3.09
C PHE A 298 -2.60 17.72 4.06
N ASP A 299 -2.18 18.89 3.59
CA ASP A 299 -2.18 20.14 4.32
C ASP A 299 -3.57 20.46 4.87
N SER A 300 -3.52 20.98 6.09
CA SER A 300 -4.53 21.83 6.72
C SER A 300 -5.23 22.75 5.72
N CYS A 301 -6.50 22.45 5.44
CA CYS A 301 -7.45 23.41 4.89
C CYS A 301 -8.25 23.99 6.07
N PRO A 302 -8.09 25.28 6.44
CA PRO A 302 -8.86 25.88 7.51
C PRO A 302 -10.26 26.18 6.99
N VAL A 303 -11.24 25.36 7.37
CA VAL A 303 -12.64 25.75 7.23
C VAL A 303 -12.90 26.85 8.26
N ALA A 304 -13.07 28.07 7.75
CA ALA A 304 -13.52 29.21 8.52
C ALA A 304 -14.91 28.90 9.11
N CYS A 305 -14.98 28.78 10.44
CA CYS A 305 -16.24 28.90 11.15
C CYS A 305 -16.56 30.39 11.31
N HIS A 306 -17.58 30.83 10.58
CA HIS A 306 -18.35 32.01 10.94
C HIS A 306 -19.08 31.74 12.26
N GLU A 307 -18.81 32.54 13.29
CA GLU A 307 -19.76 33.23 14.16
C GLU A 307 -19.03 34.32 14.95
#